data_AF-G9PM07-F1
#
_entry.id   AF-G9PM07-F1
#
_cell.length_a   1.000
_cell.length_b   1.000
_cell.length_c   1.000
_cell.angle_alpha   90.00
_cell.angle_beta   90.00
_cell.angle_gamma   90.00
#
_symmetry.space_group_name_H-M   'P 1'
#
loop_
_entity.id
_entity.type
_entity.pdbx_description
1 polymer ?
#
loop_
_entity_poly.entity_id
_entity_poly.type
_entity_poly.pdbx_seq_one_letter_code
_entity_poly.pdbx_strand_id
1 'polypeptide(L)'
;MPAARDSSAPLPREVSLARIISQGLIPATAASDVVQAVAGRLAIQGQQVSAVPHALLVRAPAATPADVEAAFARGDLVRSWPMRGTVHITTAADHHWLRAALMHRTDAWVRRSEADYGVDTALCERAAEVALGLIDDQGPLTRSVLLAAWQEAGLMEAFRGEDVSVYRRRHLLVRLQREG
;
A
#
# COMPACT_ATOMS: atom_id res chain seq x y z
N MET A 1 14.77 28.02 -12.88
CA MET A 1 13.98 27.67 -11.68
C MET A 1 12.51 27.83 -12.03
N PRO A 2 11.63 26.83 -11.80
CA PRO A 2 10.21 27.05 -12.04
C PRO A 2 9.72 28.08 -11.01
N ALA A 3 9.02 29.11 -11.49
CA ALA A 3 8.39 30.12 -10.65
C ALA A 3 7.52 29.43 -9.59
N ALA A 4 7.63 29.88 -8.34
CA ALA A 4 6.73 29.46 -7.29
C ALA A 4 5.30 29.70 -7.80
N ARG A 5 4.47 28.65 -7.80
CA ARG A 5 3.06 28.81 -8.12
C ARG A 5 2.49 29.82 -7.13
N ASP A 6 1.93 30.93 -7.63
CA ASP A 6 1.12 31.84 -6.84
C ASP A 6 0.13 30.99 -6.03
N SER A 7 0.29 30.98 -4.71
CA SER A 7 -0.58 30.20 -3.85
C SER A 7 -1.99 30.72 -4.06
N SER A 8 -2.87 29.87 -4.57
CA SER A 8 -4.30 30.14 -4.76
C SER A 8 -4.88 30.83 -3.52
N ALA A 9 -5.68 31.87 -3.73
CA ALA A 9 -6.44 32.53 -2.67
C ALA A 9 -7.02 31.50 -1.66
N PRO A 10 -6.98 31.80 -0.34
CA PRO A 10 -7.45 30.86 0.66
C PRO A 10 -8.89 30.45 0.35
N LEU A 11 -9.17 29.14 0.48
CA LEU A 11 -10.53 28.63 0.30
C LEU A 11 -11.47 29.35 1.27
N PRO A 12 -12.74 29.57 0.88
CA PRO A 12 -13.75 30.08 1.79
C PRO A 12 -13.76 29.30 3.10
N ARG A 13 -13.93 29.99 4.22
CA ARG A 13 -13.85 29.41 5.57
C ARG A 13 -14.81 28.22 5.71
N GLU A 14 -15.98 28.33 5.11
CA GLU A 14 -17.03 27.32 5.08
C GLU A 14 -16.54 26.00 4.46
N VAL A 15 -15.75 26.07 3.38
CA VAL A 15 -15.16 24.88 2.73
C VAL A 15 -14.14 24.22 3.65
N SER A 16 -13.30 25.00 4.32
CA SER A 16 -12.33 24.47 5.28
C SER A 16 -13.01 23.80 6.47
N LEU A 17 -14.05 24.42 7.02
CA LEU A 17 -14.85 23.84 8.11
C LEU A 17 -15.58 22.57 7.65
N ALA A 18 -16.20 22.58 6.48
CA ALA A 18 -16.85 21.41 5.90
C ALA A 18 -15.86 20.25 5.74
N ARG A 19 -14.61 20.52 5.34
CA ARG A 19 -13.57 19.48 5.27
C ARG A 19 -13.18 18.93 6.63
N ILE A 20 -13.04 19.77 7.65
CA ILE A 20 -12.75 19.30 9.02
C ILE A 20 -13.86 18.37 9.52
N ILE A 21 -15.12 18.77 9.31
CA ILE A 21 -16.31 17.97 9.63
C ILE A 21 -16.28 16.65 8.86
N SER A 22 -16.17 16.71 7.53
CA SER A 22 -16.09 15.53 6.65
C SER A 22 -14.83 14.70 6.84
N GLN A 23 -13.84 15.18 7.59
CA GLN A 23 -12.63 14.43 7.96
C GLN A 23 -12.70 13.81 9.35
N GLY A 24 -13.85 13.92 10.03
CA GLY A 24 -14.10 13.27 11.32
C GLY A 24 -13.24 13.83 12.44
N LEU A 25 -12.85 15.10 12.32
CA LEU A 25 -11.94 15.77 13.26
C LEU A 25 -12.70 16.58 14.32
N ILE A 26 -14.02 16.36 14.43
CA ILE A 26 -14.86 16.93 15.48
C ILE A 26 -15.66 15.82 16.16
N PRO A 27 -16.07 15.99 17.44
CA PRO A 27 -16.82 14.97 18.17
C PRO A 27 -18.08 14.48 17.44
N ALA A 28 -18.81 15.39 16.78
CA ALA A 28 -20.07 15.06 16.10
C ALA A 28 -19.92 14.17 14.86
N THR A 29 -18.71 14.08 14.29
CA THR A 29 -18.41 13.24 13.11
C THR A 29 -17.26 12.26 13.37
N ALA A 30 -16.91 12.06 14.64
CA ALA A 30 -15.96 11.06 15.05
C ALA A 30 -16.50 9.66 14.71
N ALA A 31 -15.61 8.79 14.26
CA ALA A 31 -15.93 7.41 13.98
C ALA A 31 -16.14 6.61 15.26
N SER A 32 -16.96 5.56 15.19
CA SER A 32 -17.21 4.62 16.29
C SER A 32 -15.97 3.80 16.65
N ASP A 33 -15.11 3.53 15.66
CA ASP A 33 -13.91 2.72 15.78
C ASP A 33 -12.88 3.12 14.71
N VAL A 34 -11.69 2.53 14.79
CA VAL A 34 -10.57 2.83 13.88
C VAL A 34 -10.80 2.36 12.44
N VAL A 35 -11.64 1.34 12.22
CA VAL A 35 -11.96 0.85 10.86
C VAL A 35 -12.88 1.84 10.17
N GLN A 36 -13.92 2.32 10.87
CA GLN A 36 -14.81 3.38 10.38
C GLN A 36 -14.08 4.71 10.16
N ALA A 37 -13.04 5.00 10.97
CA ALA A 37 -12.19 6.15 10.74
C ALA A 37 -11.46 6.09 9.39
N VAL A 38 -11.00 4.90 8.98
CA VAL A 38 -10.38 4.68 7.66
C VAL A 38 -11.44 4.69 6.56
N ALA A 39 -12.54 3.97 6.74
CA ALA A 39 -13.63 3.87 5.76
C ALA A 39 -14.14 5.26 5.35
N GLY A 40 -14.39 6.14 6.33
CA GLY A 40 -14.85 7.50 6.06
C GLY A 40 -13.86 8.35 5.26
N ARG A 41 -12.57 8.00 5.23
CA ARG A 41 -11.50 8.71 4.49
C ARG A 41 -11.07 7.99 3.22
N LEU A 42 -11.60 6.79 2.95
CA LEU A 42 -11.17 5.82 1.94
C LEU A 42 -9.73 5.31 2.13
N ALA A 43 -8.77 6.22 2.36
CA ALA A 43 -7.39 5.89 2.63
C ALA A 43 -6.72 6.93 3.53
N ILE A 44 -5.86 6.48 4.45
CA ILE A 44 -5.02 7.33 5.30
C ILE A 44 -3.54 7.07 4.99
N GLN A 45 -2.72 8.12 4.99
CA GLN A 45 -1.28 7.98 4.72
C GLN A 45 -0.61 7.10 5.79
N GLY A 46 0.17 6.09 5.36
CA GLY A 46 0.80 5.11 6.25
C GLY A 46 2.31 4.94 6.05
N GLN A 47 3.01 5.93 5.46
CA GLN A 47 4.45 5.82 5.21
C GLN A 47 5.22 5.82 6.53
N GLN A 48 4.91 6.79 7.39
CA GLN A 48 5.48 6.90 8.73
C GLN A 48 4.67 6.06 9.71
N VAL A 49 5.18 4.86 10.03
CA VAL A 49 4.50 3.88 10.89
C VAL A 49 4.16 4.48 12.27
N SER A 50 5.06 5.26 12.85
CA SER A 50 4.85 5.91 14.14
C SER A 50 3.70 6.93 14.17
N ALA A 51 3.32 7.48 13.01
CA ALA A 51 2.22 8.45 12.91
C ALA A 51 0.85 7.77 12.74
N VAL A 52 0.81 6.47 12.41
CA VAL A 52 -0.42 5.74 12.10
C VAL A 52 -1.42 5.75 13.27
N PRO A 53 -1.04 5.41 14.52
CA PRO A 53 -1.98 5.42 15.63
C PRO A 53 -2.61 6.80 15.83
N HIS A 54 -1.81 7.86 15.78
CA HIS A 54 -2.32 9.23 15.94
C HIS A 54 -3.33 9.61 14.83
N ALA A 55 -3.01 9.28 13.57
CA ALA A 55 -3.89 9.57 12.44
C ALA A 55 -5.26 8.86 12.54
N LEU A 56 -5.30 7.67 13.17
CA LEU A 56 -6.53 6.92 13.38
C LEU A 56 -7.29 7.42 14.62
N LEU A 57 -6.61 7.51 15.77
CA LEU A 57 -7.23 7.79 17.06
C LEU A 57 -7.80 9.21 17.17
N VAL A 58 -7.22 10.20 16.48
CA VAL A 58 -7.79 11.55 16.40
C VAL A 58 -9.19 11.58 15.77
N ARG A 59 -9.56 10.53 15.03
CA ARG A 59 -10.86 10.36 14.38
C ARG A 59 -11.77 9.37 15.10
N ALA A 60 -11.26 8.62 16.08
CA ALA A 60 -11.98 7.60 16.83
C ALA A 60 -11.63 7.72 18.33
N PRO A 61 -12.14 8.74 19.03
CA PRO A 61 -11.68 9.12 20.37
C PRO A 61 -12.02 8.08 21.46
N ALA A 62 -12.95 7.17 21.19
CA ALA A 62 -13.28 6.05 22.09
C ALA A 62 -12.34 4.84 21.92
N ALA A 63 -11.55 4.80 20.84
CA ALA A 63 -10.63 3.72 20.57
C ALA A 63 -9.28 3.93 21.28
N THR A 64 -8.54 2.84 21.42
CA THR A 64 -7.23 2.77 22.07
C THR A 64 -6.14 2.36 21.07
N PRO A 65 -4.85 2.54 21.39
CA PRO A 65 -3.77 1.99 20.57
C PRO A 65 -3.87 0.47 20.33
N ALA A 66 -4.36 -0.28 21.33
CA ALA A 66 -4.58 -1.73 21.18
C ALA A 66 -5.64 -2.06 20.12
N ASP A 67 -6.66 -1.22 19.96
CA ASP A 67 -7.68 -1.41 18.90
C ASP A 67 -7.10 -1.22 17.50
N VAL A 68 -6.10 -0.34 17.34
CA VAL A 68 -5.36 -0.18 16.08
C VAL A 68 -4.59 -1.46 15.75
N GLU A 69 -3.82 -1.98 16.71
CA GLU A 69 -3.07 -3.23 16.54
C GLU A 69 -3.99 -4.40 16.22
N ALA A 70 -5.10 -4.52 16.95
CA ALA A 70 -6.09 -5.57 16.74
C ALA A 70 -6.76 -5.48 15.36
N ALA A 71 -7.06 -4.27 14.86
CA ALA A 71 -7.65 -4.09 13.54
C ALA A 71 -6.70 -4.52 12.40
N PHE A 72 -5.39 -4.28 12.54
CA PHE A 72 -4.40 -4.83 11.60
C PHE A 72 -4.24 -6.35 11.76
N ALA A 73 -4.20 -6.86 12.99
CA ALA A 73 -4.04 -8.29 13.26
C ALA A 73 -5.21 -9.13 12.73
N ARG A 74 -6.45 -8.61 12.80
CA ARG A 74 -7.64 -9.25 12.21
C ARG A 74 -7.72 -9.10 10.69
N GLY A 75 -6.89 -8.27 10.09
CA GLY A 75 -6.94 -7.97 8.66
C GLY A 75 -8.07 -7.00 8.27
N ASP A 76 -8.71 -6.31 9.22
CA ASP A 76 -9.74 -5.29 8.91
C ASP A 76 -9.12 -4.07 8.21
N LEU A 77 -7.86 -3.77 8.54
CA LEU A 77 -7.06 -2.70 7.95
C LEU A 77 -5.87 -3.27 7.17
N VAL A 78 -5.63 -2.71 5.99
CA VAL A 78 -4.55 -3.10 5.09
C VAL A 78 -3.61 -1.92 4.88
N ARG A 79 -2.31 -2.12 5.15
CA ARG A 79 -1.25 -1.15 4.85
C ARG A 79 -0.51 -1.57 3.58
N SER A 80 -0.73 -0.87 2.48
CA SER A 80 -0.20 -1.22 1.15
C SER A 80 -0.02 0.01 0.24
N TRP A 81 0.22 -0.16 -1.06
CA TRP A 81 0.50 0.91 -2.03
C TRP A 81 -0.63 1.12 -3.06
N PRO A 82 -1.88 1.42 -2.66
CA PRO A 82 -2.98 1.55 -3.61
C PRO A 82 -2.86 2.79 -4.50
N MET A 83 -2.30 3.89 -3.98
CA MET A 83 -2.30 5.19 -4.66
C MET A 83 -0.89 5.79 -4.78
N ARG A 84 -0.54 6.29 -5.98
CA ARG A 84 0.65 7.14 -6.23
C ARG A 84 1.99 6.53 -5.78
N GLY A 85 2.07 5.22 -5.60
CA GLY A 85 3.28 4.52 -5.14
C GLY A 85 3.67 4.81 -3.68
N THR A 86 2.79 5.41 -2.88
CA THR A 86 3.04 5.65 -1.45
C THR A 86 2.19 4.74 -0.58
N VAL A 87 2.68 4.45 0.63
CA VAL A 87 1.97 3.57 1.55
C VAL A 87 0.73 4.27 2.09
N HIS A 88 -0.41 3.60 2.02
CA HIS A 88 -1.67 4.02 2.63
C HIS A 88 -2.29 2.87 3.43
N ILE A 89 -3.17 3.23 4.35
CA ILE A 89 -4.03 2.36 5.11
C ILE A 89 -5.41 2.46 4.51
N THR A 90 -5.98 1.33 4.12
CA THR A 90 -7.35 1.18 3.64
C THR A 90 -8.06 0.16 4.50
N THR A 91 -9.40 0.13 4.46
CA THR A 91 -10.12 -1.05 4.94
C THR A 91 -9.81 -2.24 4.01
N ALA A 92 -9.99 -3.47 4.48
CA ALA A 92 -9.89 -4.65 3.61
C ALA A 92 -10.92 -4.62 2.47
N ALA A 93 -12.16 -4.19 2.79
CA ALA A 93 -13.24 -4.04 1.81
C ALA A 93 -12.87 -3.06 0.69
N ASP A 94 -12.15 -1.98 1.02
CA ASP A 94 -11.76 -0.97 0.04
C ASP A 94 -10.45 -1.29 -0.70
N HIS A 95 -9.60 -2.11 -0.09
CA HIS A 95 -8.25 -2.34 -0.60
C HIS A 95 -8.26 -2.90 -2.03
N HIS A 96 -9.05 -3.96 -2.27
CA HIS A 96 -9.02 -4.71 -3.51
C HIS A 96 -9.49 -3.86 -4.70
N TRP A 97 -10.67 -3.25 -4.61
CA TRP A 97 -11.22 -2.47 -5.72
C TRP A 97 -10.37 -1.22 -5.99
N LEU A 98 -9.86 -0.57 -4.93
CA LEU A 98 -9.06 0.64 -5.09
C LEU A 98 -7.72 0.33 -5.76
N ARG A 99 -7.07 -0.77 -5.35
CA ARG A 99 -5.90 -1.29 -6.04
C ARG A 99 -6.22 -1.53 -7.51
N ALA A 100 -7.26 -2.31 -7.81
CA ALA A 100 -7.63 -2.68 -9.18
C ALA A 100 -7.87 -1.45 -10.07
N ALA A 101 -8.61 -0.46 -9.57
CA ALA A 101 -8.89 0.79 -10.29
C ALA A 101 -7.63 1.60 -10.61
N LEU A 102 -6.56 1.45 -9.82
CA LEU A 102 -5.33 2.24 -9.93
C LEU A 102 -4.15 1.48 -10.56
N MET A 103 -4.30 0.18 -10.87
CA MET A 103 -3.25 -0.65 -11.49
C MET A 103 -2.73 -0.07 -12.81
N HIS A 104 -3.59 0.58 -13.61
CA HIS A 104 -3.21 1.18 -14.90
C HIS A 104 -2.06 2.19 -14.77
N ARG A 105 -1.87 2.80 -13.58
CA ARG A 105 -0.83 3.78 -13.33
C ARG A 105 0.58 3.20 -13.33
N THR A 106 0.73 1.89 -13.20
CA THR A 106 2.04 1.20 -13.21
C THR A 106 2.31 0.43 -14.50
N ASP A 107 1.36 0.34 -15.42
CA ASP A 107 1.45 -0.50 -16.63
C ASP A 107 2.66 -0.18 -17.51
N ALA A 108 2.95 1.11 -17.74
CA ALA A 108 4.10 1.50 -18.55
C ALA A 108 5.43 1.10 -17.90
N TRP A 109 5.50 1.16 -16.57
CA TRP A 109 6.68 0.73 -15.82
C TRP A 109 6.82 -0.80 -15.81
N VAL A 110 5.70 -1.54 -15.69
CA VAL A 110 5.67 -3.00 -15.76
C VAL A 110 6.22 -3.45 -17.11
N ARG A 111 5.62 -3.02 -18.23
CA ARG A 111 6.07 -3.41 -19.59
C ARG A 111 7.55 -3.13 -19.85
N ARG A 112 8.04 -1.98 -19.39
CA ARG A 112 9.46 -1.63 -19.51
C ARG A 112 10.33 -2.59 -18.71
N SER A 113 9.94 -2.86 -17.47
CA SER A 113 10.70 -3.75 -16.59
C SER A 113 10.73 -5.20 -17.11
N GLU A 114 9.63 -5.67 -17.71
CA GLU A 114 9.58 -6.98 -18.38
C GLU A 114 10.61 -7.06 -19.51
N ALA A 115 10.65 -6.04 -20.37
CA ALA A 115 11.58 -5.96 -21.50
C ALA A 115 13.05 -5.78 -21.11
N ASP A 116 13.32 -4.95 -20.09
CA ASP A 116 14.68 -4.57 -19.69
C ASP A 116 15.33 -5.61 -18.77
N TYR A 117 14.54 -6.35 -17.97
CA TYR A 117 15.06 -7.24 -16.92
C TYR A 117 14.64 -8.71 -17.08
N GLY A 118 13.98 -9.06 -18.19
CA GLY A 118 13.57 -10.42 -18.49
C GLY A 118 12.63 -10.99 -17.44
N VAL A 119 11.65 -10.20 -17.03
CA VAL A 119 10.56 -10.64 -16.14
C VAL A 119 9.38 -10.96 -17.04
N ASP A 120 9.19 -12.23 -17.37
CA ASP A 120 8.04 -12.67 -18.15
C ASP A 120 6.93 -13.23 -17.24
N THR A 121 5.82 -13.63 -17.85
CA THR A 121 4.67 -14.21 -17.15
C THR A 121 5.05 -15.47 -16.38
N ALA A 122 5.84 -16.37 -16.95
CA ALA A 122 6.24 -17.62 -16.31
C ALA A 122 7.13 -17.37 -15.06
N LEU A 123 8.03 -16.40 -15.13
CA LEU A 123 8.84 -15.98 -13.98
C LEU A 123 7.95 -15.37 -12.89
N CYS A 124 6.95 -14.55 -13.25
CA CYS A 124 5.99 -13.99 -12.30
C CYS A 124 5.13 -15.07 -11.64
N GLU A 125 4.61 -16.02 -12.41
CA GLU A 125 3.78 -17.13 -11.92
C GLU A 125 4.58 -18.00 -10.94
N ARG A 126 5.79 -18.42 -11.31
CA ARG A 126 6.69 -19.15 -10.39
C ARG A 126 7.02 -18.35 -9.13
N ALA A 127 7.25 -17.05 -9.24
CA ALA A 127 7.49 -16.21 -8.09
C ALA A 127 6.28 -16.13 -7.16
N ALA A 128 5.07 -16.09 -7.72
CA ALA A 128 3.82 -16.10 -6.97
C ALA A 128 3.57 -17.45 -6.31
N GLU A 129 3.79 -18.57 -7.01
CA GLU A 129 3.71 -19.92 -6.44
C GLU A 129 4.63 -20.08 -5.23
N VAL A 130 5.90 -19.67 -5.35
CA VAL A 130 6.86 -19.71 -4.23
C VAL A 130 6.39 -18.84 -3.06
N ALA A 131 5.90 -17.62 -3.35
CA ALA A 131 5.45 -16.71 -2.31
C ALA A 131 4.21 -17.24 -1.57
N LEU A 132 3.21 -17.70 -2.32
CA LEU A 132 1.95 -18.19 -1.78
C LEU A 132 2.13 -19.51 -1.04
N GLY A 133 2.96 -20.43 -1.55
CA GLY A 133 3.29 -21.68 -0.84
C GLY A 133 3.96 -21.42 0.51
N LEU A 134 4.93 -20.50 0.56
CA LEU A 134 5.58 -20.13 1.83
C LEU A 134 4.63 -19.43 2.81
N ILE A 135 3.70 -18.62 2.31
CA ILE A 135 2.68 -17.97 3.15
C ILE A 135 1.69 -19.00 3.71
N ASP A 136 1.31 -20.00 2.91
CA ASP A 136 0.45 -21.09 3.36
C ASP A 136 1.12 -21.93 4.45
N ASP A 137 2.41 -22.25 4.26
CA ASP A 137 3.19 -23.06 5.21
C ASP A 137 3.56 -22.33 6.51
N GLN A 138 3.94 -21.05 6.42
CA GLN A 138 4.60 -20.32 7.53
C GLN A 138 3.83 -19.10 8.02
N GLY A 139 2.78 -18.69 7.31
CA GLY A 139 2.07 -17.43 7.55
C GLY A 139 2.80 -16.21 6.99
N PRO A 140 2.58 -15.01 7.57
CA PRO A 140 3.12 -13.76 7.03
C PRO A 140 4.65 -13.76 6.93
N LEU A 141 5.16 -13.43 5.74
CA LEU A 141 6.60 -13.43 5.47
C LEU A 141 7.22 -12.04 5.60
N THR A 142 8.46 -12.00 6.09
CA THR A 142 9.29 -10.80 5.97
C THR A 142 9.79 -10.66 4.53
N ARG A 143 10.12 -9.43 4.14
CA ARG A 143 10.73 -9.16 2.83
C ARG A 143 12.01 -9.98 2.62
N SER A 144 12.87 -10.10 3.63
CA SER A 144 14.13 -10.84 3.49
C SER A 144 13.90 -12.33 3.22
N VAL A 145 12.92 -12.95 3.88
CA VAL A 145 12.56 -14.36 3.65
C VAL A 145 12.08 -14.56 2.21
N LEU A 146 11.15 -13.70 1.74
CA LEU A 146 10.63 -13.79 0.38
C LEU A 146 11.72 -13.61 -0.69
N LEU A 147 12.64 -12.65 -0.48
CA LEU A 147 13.74 -12.41 -1.40
C LEU A 147 14.76 -13.56 -1.43
N ALA A 148 15.02 -14.20 -0.29
CA ALA A 148 15.87 -15.38 -0.21
C ALA A 148 15.25 -16.57 -0.95
N ALA A 149 13.96 -16.82 -0.74
CA ALA A 149 13.24 -17.89 -1.43
C ALA A 149 13.27 -17.73 -2.96
N TRP A 150 13.08 -16.52 -3.48
CA TRP A 150 13.20 -16.29 -4.92
C TRP A 150 14.64 -16.45 -5.44
N GLN A 151 15.65 -16.15 -4.62
CA GLN A 151 17.04 -16.41 -4.98
C GLN A 151 17.31 -17.92 -5.06
N GLU A 152 16.87 -18.69 -4.08
CA GLU A 152 17.01 -20.16 -4.02
C GLU A 152 16.24 -20.85 -5.14
N ALA A 153 15.09 -20.30 -5.53
CA ALA A 153 14.31 -20.77 -6.69
C ALA A 153 14.93 -20.40 -8.05
N GLY A 154 16.09 -19.73 -8.09
CA GLY A 154 16.77 -19.34 -9.33
C GLY A 154 16.09 -18.20 -10.09
N LEU A 155 15.24 -17.40 -9.45
CA LEU A 155 14.49 -16.31 -10.12
C LEU A 155 15.31 -15.01 -10.25
N MET A 156 16.51 -14.98 -9.68
CA MET A 156 17.38 -13.79 -9.57
C MET A 156 18.62 -13.84 -10.49
N GLU A 157 18.65 -14.76 -11.45
CA GLU A 157 19.77 -14.90 -12.38
C GLU A 157 19.98 -13.67 -13.29
N ALA A 158 21.19 -13.57 -13.84
CA ALA A 158 21.55 -12.52 -14.79
C ALA A 158 20.64 -12.54 -16.03
N PHE A 159 20.42 -11.37 -16.61
CA PHE A 159 19.69 -11.22 -17.87
C PHE A 159 20.60 -10.52 -18.87
N ARG A 160 20.81 -11.13 -20.04
CA ARG A 160 21.72 -10.64 -21.09
C ARG A 160 23.15 -10.36 -20.59
N GLY A 161 23.61 -11.14 -19.61
CA GLY A 161 24.95 -11.00 -19.02
C GLY A 161 25.06 -9.93 -17.93
N GLU A 162 23.96 -9.26 -17.57
CA GLU A 162 23.94 -8.22 -16.53
C GLU A 162 23.21 -8.70 -15.26
N ASP A 163 23.68 -8.27 -14.09
CA ASP A 163 22.96 -8.46 -12.83
C ASP A 163 21.74 -7.53 -12.78
N VAL A 164 20.56 -8.13 -12.94
CA VAL A 164 19.26 -7.44 -12.88
C VAL A 164 18.49 -7.76 -11.60
N SER A 165 19.12 -8.43 -10.62
CA SER A 165 18.46 -8.97 -9.43
C SER A 165 17.70 -7.90 -8.65
N VAL A 166 18.30 -6.72 -8.43
CA VAL A 166 17.65 -5.60 -7.73
C VAL A 166 16.34 -5.18 -8.40
N TYR A 167 16.32 -5.14 -9.74
CA TYR A 167 15.14 -4.76 -10.50
C TYR A 167 14.08 -5.85 -10.51
N ARG A 168 14.48 -7.12 -10.65
CA ARG A 168 13.56 -8.27 -10.54
C ARG A 168 12.89 -8.33 -9.17
N ARG A 169 13.66 -8.18 -8.09
CA ARG A 169 13.11 -8.14 -6.71
C ARG A 169 12.05 -7.06 -6.56
N ARG A 170 12.29 -5.87 -7.11
CA ARG A 170 11.31 -4.78 -7.10
C ARG A 170 10.10 -5.10 -7.97
N HIS A 171 10.29 -5.66 -9.16
CA HIS A 171 9.23 -6.06 -10.07
C HIS A 171 8.27 -7.05 -9.41
N LEU A 172 8.82 -8.16 -8.90
CA LEU A 172 8.02 -9.24 -8.32
C LEU A 172 7.21 -8.78 -7.10
N LEU A 173 7.80 -7.94 -6.22
CA LEU A 173 7.07 -7.36 -5.09
C LEU A 173 5.91 -6.49 -5.53
N VAL A 174 6.11 -5.65 -6.54
CA VAL A 174 5.03 -4.81 -7.09
C VAL A 174 3.99 -5.67 -7.79
N ARG A 175 4.39 -6.74 -8.48
CA ARG A 175 3.48 -7.64 -9.20
C ARG A 175 2.56 -8.42 -8.26
N LEU A 176 3.10 -8.99 -7.19
CA LEU A 176 2.31 -9.60 -6.11
C LEU A 176 1.31 -8.60 -5.54
N GLN A 177 1.78 -7.40 -5.19
CA GLN A 177 0.89 -6.35 -4.67
C GLN A 177 -0.22 -6.01 -5.66
N ARG A 178 0.07 -6.02 -6.96
CA ARG A 178 -0.86 -5.70 -8.05
C ARG A 178 -1.94 -6.77 -8.22
N GLU A 179 -1.57 -8.05 -8.09
CA GLU A 179 -2.47 -9.20 -8.29
C GLU A 179 -3.35 -9.47 -7.08
N GLY A 180 -2.85 -9.19 -5.88
CA GLY A 180 -3.52 -9.51 -4.63
C GLY A 180 -3.25 -10.96 -4.25
#